data_AF-A0A845W003-F1
#
_entry.id   AF-A0A845W003-F1
#
_cell.length_a   1.000
_cell.length_b   1.000
_cell.length_c   1.000
_cell.angle_alpha   90.00
_cell.angle_beta   90.00
_cell.angle_gamma   90.00
#
_symmetry.space_group_name_H-M   'P 1'
#
loop_
_entity.id
_entity.type
_entity.pdbx_description
1 polymer ?
#
loop_
_entity_poly.entity_id
_entity_poly.type
_entity_poly.pdbx_seq_one_letter_code
_entity_poly.pdbx_strand_id
1 'polypeptide(L)'
;KLAGNYDAVAQEAVDAIYKKFPNGSGRDIDAGTQKEKCKRDIVHYLRLINYCLVVGGTGPLDEWGIAGAREVYKALGIDAATYVTGLTVLRDRGCAPRDMSAQALVEYRGYLDYVINSMS
;
A
#
# COMPACT_ATOMS: atom_id res chain seq x y z
N LYS A 1 -12.97 10.35 -1.86
CA LYS A 1 -12.45 9.63 -3.06
C LYS A 1 -11.80 8.32 -2.65
N LEU A 2 -10.67 8.34 -1.93
CA LEU A 2 -10.03 7.12 -1.44
C LEU A 2 -10.91 6.34 -0.44
N ALA A 3 -11.54 7.05 0.50
CA ALA A 3 -12.42 6.46 1.53
C ALA A 3 -13.61 5.63 1.01
N GLY A 4 -14.08 5.90 -0.21
CA GLY A 4 -15.23 5.19 -0.79
C GLY A 4 -14.84 4.00 -1.67
N ASN A 5 -13.54 3.72 -1.87
CA ASN A 5 -13.11 2.73 -2.86
C ASN A 5 -11.84 1.94 -2.47
N TYR A 6 -11.53 1.82 -1.17
CA TYR A 6 -10.33 1.11 -0.73
C TYR A 6 -10.26 -0.33 -1.24
N ASP A 7 -11.37 -1.05 -1.25
CA ASP A 7 -11.36 -2.47 -1.57
C ASP A 7 -10.96 -2.73 -3.02
N ALA A 8 -11.55 -2.01 -3.97
CA ALA A 8 -11.22 -2.14 -5.39
C ALA A 8 -9.79 -1.68 -5.69
N VAL A 9 -9.37 -0.55 -5.08
CA VAL A 9 -7.99 -0.05 -5.24
C VAL A 9 -6.97 -1.04 -4.67
N ALA A 10 -7.23 -1.61 -3.49
CA ALA A 10 -6.35 -2.63 -2.92
C ALA A 10 -6.34 -3.92 -3.76
N GLN A 11 -7.48 -4.30 -4.34
CA GLN A 11 -7.55 -5.46 -5.24
C GLN A 11 -6.64 -5.30 -6.45
N GLU A 12 -6.64 -4.12 -7.10
CA GLU A 12 -5.75 -3.82 -8.23
C GLU A 12 -4.26 -3.97 -7.86
N ALA A 13 -3.87 -3.49 -6.67
CA ALA A 13 -2.51 -3.65 -6.17
C ALA A 13 -2.13 -5.12 -5.94
N VAL A 14 -3.02 -5.88 -5.31
CA VAL A 14 -2.79 -7.31 -5.01
C VAL A 14 -2.67 -8.11 -6.30
N ASP A 15 -3.50 -7.85 -7.30
CA ASP A 15 -3.41 -8.55 -8.57
C ASP A 15 -2.09 -8.23 -9.30
N ALA A 16 -1.59 -7.00 -9.19
CA ALA A 16 -0.27 -6.64 -9.69
C ALA A 16 0.88 -7.29 -8.91
N ILE A 17 0.76 -7.38 -7.58
CA ILE A 17 1.71 -8.09 -6.71
C ILE A 17 1.81 -9.55 -7.13
N TYR A 18 0.68 -10.26 -7.19
CA TYR A 18 0.66 -11.70 -7.50
C TYR A 18 0.98 -12.00 -8.96
N LYS A 19 0.87 -11.01 -9.87
CA LYS A 19 1.44 -11.11 -11.22
C LYS A 19 2.97 -11.16 -11.21
N LYS A 20 3.63 -10.43 -10.29
CA LYS A 20 5.09 -10.38 -10.16
C LYS A 20 5.64 -11.44 -9.20
N PHE A 21 4.89 -11.79 -8.16
CA PHE A 21 5.23 -12.77 -7.13
C PHE A 21 4.13 -13.83 -7.02
N PRO A 22 4.03 -14.78 -7.97
CA PRO A 22 2.93 -15.74 -8.04
C PRO A 22 2.76 -16.62 -6.79
N ASN A 23 3.86 -16.90 -6.09
CA ASN A 23 3.88 -17.73 -4.88
C ASN A 23 3.71 -16.92 -3.58
N GLY A 24 3.45 -15.61 -3.68
CA GLY A 24 3.42 -14.72 -2.53
C GLY A 24 4.78 -14.57 -1.84
N SER A 25 4.77 -13.95 -0.66
CA SER A 25 5.95 -13.76 0.18
C SER A 25 5.58 -13.92 1.66
N GLY A 26 6.49 -14.46 2.47
CA GLY A 26 6.25 -14.75 3.88
C GLY A 26 6.22 -16.24 4.21
N ARG A 27 5.64 -16.55 5.38
CA ARG A 27 5.48 -17.91 5.87
C ARG A 27 4.63 -18.76 4.93
N ASP A 28 4.93 -20.07 4.92
CA ASP A 28 4.11 -21.06 4.23
C ASP A 28 2.76 -21.21 4.95
N ILE A 29 1.73 -20.61 4.35
CA ILE A 29 0.33 -20.67 4.77
C ILE A 29 -0.52 -20.88 3.52
N ASP A 30 -1.79 -21.23 3.70
CA ASP A 30 -2.75 -21.34 2.61
C ASP A 30 -2.72 -20.10 1.68
N ALA A 31 -2.64 -20.35 0.37
CA ALA A 31 -2.43 -19.32 -0.64
C ALA A 31 -3.60 -18.31 -0.71
N GLY A 32 -4.84 -18.78 -0.50
CA GLY A 32 -6.01 -17.90 -0.42
C GLY A 32 -5.90 -16.96 0.78
N THR A 33 -5.60 -17.52 1.95
CA THR A 33 -5.38 -16.78 3.19
C THR A 33 -4.23 -15.78 3.09
N GLN A 34 -3.14 -16.14 2.41
CA GLN A 34 -2.00 -15.25 2.18
C GLN A 34 -2.42 -14.05 1.31
N LYS A 35 -3.17 -14.30 0.24
CA LYS A 35 -3.65 -13.23 -0.67
C LYS A 35 -4.60 -12.28 0.05
N GLU A 36 -5.51 -12.80 0.89
CA GLU A 36 -6.41 -11.99 1.70
C GLU A 36 -5.66 -11.13 2.73
N LYS A 37 -4.65 -11.69 3.41
CA LYS A 37 -3.81 -10.93 4.34
C LYS A 37 -2.99 -9.85 3.63
N CYS A 38 -2.45 -10.15 2.45
CA CYS A 38 -1.77 -9.16 1.62
C CYS A 38 -2.72 -8.01 1.25
N LYS A 39 -3.96 -8.31 0.82
CA LYS A 39 -4.99 -7.29 0.54
C LYS A 39 -5.29 -6.45 1.76
N ARG A 40 -5.47 -7.07 2.92
CA ARG A 40 -5.71 -6.37 4.20
C ARG A 40 -4.60 -5.36 4.49
N ASP A 41 -3.34 -5.73 4.30
CA ASP A 41 -2.20 -4.87 4.56
C ASP A 41 -2.14 -3.69 3.58
N ILE A 42 -2.45 -3.90 2.30
CA ILE A 42 -2.59 -2.79 1.34
C ILE A 42 -3.72 -1.85 1.74
N VAL A 43 -4.88 -2.38 2.13
CA VAL A 43 -5.99 -1.55 2.66
C VAL A 43 -5.53 -0.77 3.90
N HIS A 44 -4.69 -1.35 4.76
CA HIS A 44 -4.15 -0.68 5.92
C HIS A 44 -3.29 0.53 5.52
N TYR A 45 -2.34 0.37 4.60
CA TYR A 45 -1.55 1.50 4.09
C TYR A 45 -2.41 2.59 3.45
N LEU A 46 -3.40 2.22 2.62
CA LEU A 46 -4.31 3.19 2.02
C LEU A 46 -5.11 3.97 3.07
N ARG A 47 -5.51 3.31 4.17
CA ARG A 47 -6.20 3.95 5.28
C ARG A 47 -5.30 4.93 6.02
N LEU A 48 -4.05 4.57 6.29
CA LEU A 48 -3.07 5.46 6.92
C LEU A 48 -2.75 6.66 6.02
N ILE A 49 -2.62 6.46 4.70
CA ILE A 49 -2.48 7.55 3.74
C ILE A 49 -3.68 8.50 3.80
N ASN A 50 -4.90 7.97 3.90
CA ASN A 50 -6.07 8.81 4.06
C ASN A 50 -6.07 9.59 5.38
N TYR A 51 -5.56 9.02 6.48
CA TYR A 51 -5.39 9.77 7.71
C TYR A 51 -4.36 10.89 7.57
N CYS A 52 -3.25 10.63 6.88
CA CYS A 52 -2.25 11.64 6.57
C CYS A 52 -2.82 12.78 5.72
N LEU A 53 -3.64 12.45 4.72
CA LEU A 53 -4.35 13.44 3.90
C LEU A 53 -5.34 14.30 4.71
N VAL A 54 -5.95 13.74 5.77
CA VAL A 54 -6.87 14.48 6.65
C VAL A 54 -6.11 15.36 7.65
N VAL A 55 -5.02 14.85 8.23
CA VAL A 55 -4.21 15.57 9.22
C VAL A 55 -3.29 16.61 8.56
N GLY A 56 -2.92 16.41 7.30
CA GLY A 56 -1.97 17.26 6.57
C GLY A 56 -0.51 17.00 6.94
N GLY A 57 -0.16 15.76 7.27
CA GLY A 57 1.20 15.37 7.65
C GLY A 57 1.40 13.85 7.72
N THR A 58 2.63 13.39 7.94
CA THR A 58 3.02 11.96 7.87
C THR A 58 2.84 11.17 9.16
N GLY A 59 2.52 11.84 10.29
CA GLY A 59 2.47 11.20 11.62
C GLY A 59 1.72 9.87 11.70
N PRO A 60 0.51 9.71 11.12
CA PRO A 60 -0.20 8.42 11.11
C PRO A 60 0.55 7.30 10.38
N LEU A 61 1.28 7.62 9.29
CA LEU A 61 2.12 6.64 8.60
C LEU A 61 3.37 6.32 9.41
N ASP A 62 3.99 7.32 10.01
CA ASP A 62 5.24 7.17 10.76
C ASP A 62 5.05 6.25 11.96
N GLU A 63 4.05 6.56 12.80
CA GLU A 63 3.83 5.87 14.06
C GLU A 63 3.15 4.51 13.91
N TRP A 64 2.21 4.38 12.96
CA TRP A 64 1.35 3.19 12.88
C TRP A 64 1.62 2.31 11.66
N GLY A 65 2.39 2.80 10.68
CA GLY A 65 2.69 2.09 9.44
C GLY A 65 4.16 1.73 9.27
N ILE A 66 5.08 2.66 9.56
CA ILE A 66 6.50 2.55 9.19
C ILE A 66 7.34 2.08 10.39
N ALA A 67 7.12 2.64 11.58
CA ALA A 67 7.85 2.25 12.78
C ALA A 67 7.69 0.75 13.08
N GLY A 68 8.80 0.00 13.02
CA GLY A 68 8.82 -1.45 13.29
C GLY A 68 8.39 -2.34 12.12
N ALA A 69 7.97 -1.78 10.98
CA ALA A 69 7.47 -2.56 9.85
C ALA A 69 8.56 -3.46 9.24
N ARG A 70 9.79 -2.95 9.13
CA ARG A 70 10.92 -3.69 8.55
C ARG A 70 11.29 -4.91 9.39
N GLU A 71 11.27 -4.79 10.71
CA GLU A 71 11.53 -5.86 11.66
C GLU A 71 10.45 -6.93 11.57
N VAL A 72 9.18 -6.52 11.50
CA VAL A 72 8.04 -7.43 11.36
C VAL A 72 8.11 -8.19 10.03
N TYR A 73 8.31 -7.50 8.91
CA TYR A 73 8.42 -8.16 7.60
C TYR A 73 9.57 -9.14 7.53
N LYS A 74 10.74 -8.76 8.06
CA LYS A 74 11.90 -9.67 8.15
C LYS A 74 11.58 -10.90 9.00
N ALA A 75 10.95 -10.73 10.16
CA ALA A 75 10.58 -11.85 11.03
C ALA A 75 9.52 -12.77 10.42
N LEU A 76 8.67 -12.25 9.53
CA LEU A 76 7.66 -13.02 8.82
C LEU A 76 8.16 -13.61 7.50
N GLY A 77 9.39 -13.31 7.08
CA GLY A 77 9.95 -13.71 5.79
C GLY A 77 9.27 -13.00 4.60
N ILE A 78 8.65 -11.85 4.84
CA ILE A 78 7.97 -11.07 3.82
C ILE A 78 8.97 -10.11 3.18
N ASP A 79 9.08 -10.17 1.85
CA ASP A 79 9.90 -9.28 1.05
C ASP A 79 9.17 -7.93 0.87
N ALA A 80 9.84 -6.85 1.31
CA ALA A 80 9.34 -5.48 1.14
C ALA A 80 9.04 -5.12 -0.32
N ALA A 81 9.73 -5.75 -1.28
CA ALA A 81 9.49 -5.57 -2.71
C ALA A 81 8.05 -5.93 -3.12
N THR A 82 7.38 -6.80 -2.34
CA THR A 82 5.96 -7.16 -2.49
C THR A 82 5.10 -5.90 -2.34
N TYR A 83 5.18 -5.22 -1.20
CA TYR A 83 4.37 -4.03 -0.93
C TYR A 83 4.79 -2.84 -1.79
N VAL A 84 6.09 -2.65 -2.02
CA VAL A 84 6.60 -1.62 -2.94
C VAL A 84 6.00 -1.77 -4.33
N THR A 85 5.91 -3.00 -4.85
CA THR A 85 5.30 -3.26 -6.16
C THR A 85 3.83 -2.83 -6.20
N GLY A 86 3.04 -3.23 -5.20
CA GLY A 86 1.62 -2.87 -5.14
C GLY A 86 1.41 -1.35 -5.05
N LEU A 87 2.10 -0.68 -4.12
CA LEU A 87 1.97 0.76 -3.91
C LEU A 87 2.46 1.58 -5.12
N THR A 88 3.51 1.13 -5.79
CA THR A 88 4.02 1.75 -7.04
C THR A 88 2.96 1.72 -8.14
N VAL A 89 2.28 0.59 -8.33
CA VAL A 89 1.20 0.47 -9.32
C VAL A 89 0.05 1.42 -9.00
N LEU A 90 -0.32 1.55 -7.72
CA LEU A 90 -1.38 2.48 -7.31
C LEU A 90 -1.03 3.95 -7.54
N ARG A 91 0.24 4.32 -7.32
CA ARG A 91 0.74 5.67 -7.59
C ARG A 91 0.63 6.01 -9.07
N ASP A 92 1.07 5.09 -9.93
CA ASP A 92 1.13 5.30 -11.38
C ASP A 92 -0.26 5.23 -12.03
N ARG A 93 -1.17 4.41 -11.48
CA ARG A 93 -2.57 4.27 -11.93
C ARG A 93 -3.43 5.49 -11.65
N GLY A 94 -3.12 6.27 -10.62
CA GLY A 94 -3.88 7.46 -10.25
C GLY A 94 -3.91 8.50 -11.39
N CYS A 95 -5.11 8.94 -11.78
CA CYS A 95 -5.32 9.82 -12.93
C CYS A 95 -6.18 11.03 -12.57
N ALA A 96 -5.77 12.21 -13.05
CA ALA A 96 -6.56 13.44 -13.01
C ALA A 96 -6.95 13.84 -14.46
N PRO A 97 -8.20 14.28 -14.71
CA PRO A 97 -9.28 14.55 -13.74
C PRO A 97 -10.15 13.33 -13.39
N ARG A 98 -9.92 12.16 -14.00
CA ARG A 98 -10.79 10.97 -13.88
C ARG A 98 -11.08 10.56 -12.44
N ASP A 99 -10.04 10.37 -11.63
CA ASP A 99 -10.17 9.84 -10.27
C ASP A 99 -10.23 10.96 -9.23
N MET A 100 -9.44 12.02 -9.45
CA MET A 100 -9.31 13.15 -8.54
C MET A 100 -8.82 14.43 -9.23
N SER A 101 -8.82 15.56 -8.51
CA SER A 101 -8.26 16.81 -9.04
C SER A 101 -6.73 16.71 -9.13
N ALA A 102 -6.12 17.56 -9.96
CA ALA A 102 -4.66 17.57 -10.15
C ALA A 102 -3.90 17.76 -8.83
N GLN A 103 -4.33 18.72 -7.99
CA GLN A 103 -3.72 18.95 -6.67
C GLN A 103 -3.88 17.74 -5.73
N ALA A 104 -5.07 17.13 -5.69
CA ALA A 104 -5.28 15.94 -4.86
C ALA A 104 -4.43 14.74 -5.32
N LEU A 105 -4.19 14.62 -6.64
CA LEU A 105 -3.33 13.57 -7.18
C LEU A 105 -1.87 13.77 -6.76
N VAL A 106 -1.38 15.01 -6.71
CA VAL A 106 -0.03 15.33 -6.24
C VAL A 106 0.14 14.90 -4.78
N GLU A 107 -0.77 15.29 -3.90
CA GLU A 107 -0.73 14.90 -2.48
C GLU A 107 -0.80 13.38 -2.29
N TYR A 108 -1.73 12.72 -2.98
CA TYR A 108 -1.88 11.26 -2.93
C TYR A 108 -0.60 10.53 -3.37
N ARG A 109 0.02 10.97 -4.46
CA ARG A 109 1.30 10.41 -4.93
C ARG A 109 2.43 10.68 -3.96
N GLY A 110 2.49 11.89 -3.38
CA GLY A 110 3.49 12.24 -2.37
C GLY A 110 3.49 11.30 -1.17
N TYR A 111 2.32 10.99 -0.61
CA TYR A 111 2.24 10.03 0.50
C TYR A 111 2.56 8.58 0.07
N LEU A 112 2.18 8.16 -1.14
CA LEU A 112 2.58 6.85 -1.65
C LEU A 112 4.09 6.74 -1.83
N ASP A 113 4.73 7.75 -2.42
CA ASP A 113 6.18 7.80 -2.58
C ASP A 113 6.89 7.81 -1.23
N TYR A 114 6.34 8.51 -0.23
CA TYR A 114 6.87 8.49 1.13
C TYR A 114 6.92 7.08 1.71
N VAL A 115 5.80 6.33 1.61
CA VAL A 115 5.75 4.93 2.08
C VAL A 115 6.70 4.04 1.28
N ILE A 116 6.73 4.16 -0.05
CA ILE A 116 7.62 3.38 -0.91
C ILE A 116 9.10 3.59 -0.54
N ASN A 117 9.49 4.86 -0.33
CA ASN A 117 10.86 5.20 0.06
C ASN A 117 11.21 4.69 1.46
N SER A 118 10.25 4.65 2.39
CA SER A 118 10.47 4.10 3.73
C SER A 118 10.70 2.58 3.76
N MET A 119 10.27 1.86 2.71
CA MET A 119 10.37 0.40 2.56
C MET A 119 11.54 -0.05 1.69
N SER A 120 12.19 0.87 0.98
CA SER A 120 13.32 0.61 0.08
C SER A 120 14.65 0.62 0.84
#